data_AF-A0A3D8RVK7-F1
#
_entry.id   AF-A0A3D8RVK7-F1
#
_cell.length_a   1.000
_cell.length_b   1.000
_cell.length_c   1.000
_cell.angle_alpha   90.00
_cell.angle_beta   90.00
_cell.angle_gamma   90.00
#
_symmetry.space_group_name_H-M   'P 1'
#
loop_
_entity.id
_entity.type
_entity.pdbx_description
1 polymer ?
#
loop_
_entity_poly.entity_id
_entity_poly.type
_entity_poly.pdbx_seq_one_letter_code
_entity_poly.pdbx_strand_id
1 'polypeptide(L)'
;MYGIEWEQPAIIAEGLAQTAIHTTYVGDFLTRVEKRASENQIRGRVIVSELLEKVHSDQRFVNSVRSGNPNDILNGVEVVCPDEAIEYLSQVKVEPDKLEEMVVENIHTAAYMASASVFHPPNDPRFDFFLIHHLTAAPILLLINQASWIPAAVKLRVLEWKNRYDILHYVVRWCPPLRITSVASYVPKDIDLVDSTEKLLVRFHGMPDDGHVIKLARALVIAQHVSRKYGNRPWIRIEDDATWLRALYLLLDSTEKNPSFPWVRSAGWDGAWKELP
;
A
#
# COMPACT_ATOMS: atom_id res chain seq x y z
N MET A 1 4.62 14.93 -2.60
CA MET A 1 4.77 14.13 -3.85
C MET A 1 4.84 15.04 -5.07
N TYR A 2 3.73 15.69 -5.41
CA TYR A 2 3.59 16.54 -6.60
C TYR A 2 4.58 17.67 -6.75
N GLY A 3 4.96 18.35 -5.65
CA GLY A 3 6.01 19.35 -5.70
C GLY A 3 7.36 18.80 -6.18
N ILE A 4 7.72 17.57 -5.79
CA ILE A 4 8.96 16.92 -6.24
C ILE A 4 8.81 16.47 -7.70
N GLU A 5 7.67 15.88 -8.04
CA GLU A 5 7.41 15.32 -9.36
C GLU A 5 7.44 16.38 -10.48
N TRP A 6 6.89 17.56 -10.22
CA TRP A 6 6.83 18.67 -11.17
C TRP A 6 7.85 19.76 -10.89
N GLU A 7 8.85 19.47 -10.06
CA GLU A 7 9.95 20.39 -9.74
C GLU A 7 9.45 21.78 -9.28
N GLN A 8 8.42 21.81 -8.42
CA GLN A 8 7.80 23.03 -7.89
C GLN A 8 8.35 23.35 -6.49
N PRO A 9 9.42 24.15 -6.35
CA PRO A 9 10.11 24.36 -5.08
C PRO A 9 9.23 25.00 -4.00
N ALA A 10 8.30 25.88 -4.37
CA ALA A 10 7.35 26.48 -3.42
C ALA A 10 6.44 25.41 -2.79
N ILE A 11 5.93 24.47 -3.59
CA ILE A 11 5.09 23.35 -3.12
C ILE A 11 5.91 22.38 -2.27
N ILE A 12 7.19 22.16 -2.62
CA ILE A 12 8.10 21.36 -1.79
C ILE A 12 8.28 22.02 -0.42
N ALA A 13 8.55 23.33 -0.39
CA ALA A 13 8.73 24.09 0.85
C ALA A 13 7.47 24.06 1.72
N GLU A 14 6.29 24.26 1.13
CA GLU A 14 5.00 24.15 1.82
C GLU A 14 4.80 22.76 2.44
N GLY A 15 5.00 21.69 1.66
CA GLY A 15 4.85 20.31 2.16
C GLY A 15 5.82 19.96 3.28
N LEU A 16 7.07 20.45 3.21
CA LEU A 16 8.05 20.27 4.29
C LEU A 16 7.66 21.06 5.55
N ALA A 17 7.19 22.30 5.40
CA ALA A 17 6.72 23.11 6.52
C ALA A 17 5.50 22.46 7.21
N GLN A 18 4.55 21.93 6.44
CA GLN A 18 3.41 21.18 6.97
C GLN A 18 3.88 19.94 7.72
N THR A 19 4.83 19.18 7.17
CA THR A 19 5.39 17.99 7.82
C THR A 19 6.08 18.31 9.14
N ALA A 20 6.76 19.47 9.23
CA ALA A 20 7.50 19.87 10.43
C ALA A 20 6.63 20.16 11.66
N ILE A 21 5.33 20.44 11.45
CA ILE A 21 4.36 20.71 12.53
C ILE A 21 3.32 19.59 12.70
N HIS A 22 3.40 18.53 11.88
CA HIS A 22 2.52 17.36 12.01
C HIS A 22 2.92 16.50 13.20
N THR A 23 1.93 15.86 13.83
CA THR A 23 2.20 14.94 14.94
C THR A 23 2.90 13.68 14.44
N THR A 24 3.92 13.24 15.16
CA THR A 24 4.69 12.03 14.85
C THR A 24 4.09 10.80 15.54
N TYR A 25 2.78 10.56 15.38
CA TYR A 25 2.04 9.54 16.13
C TYR A 25 2.53 8.10 15.91
N VAL A 26 3.29 7.84 14.85
CA VAL A 26 3.99 6.56 14.58
C VAL A 26 5.51 6.63 14.74
N GLY A 27 6.09 7.82 14.90
CA GLY A 27 7.54 8.04 14.84
C GLY A 27 8.30 7.35 15.96
N ASP A 28 7.81 7.47 17.20
CA ASP A 28 8.43 6.84 18.37
C ASP A 28 8.35 5.31 18.27
N PHE A 29 7.21 4.79 17.83
CA PHE A 29 7.03 3.36 17.60
C PHE A 29 8.01 2.84 16.55
N LEU A 30 8.10 3.47 15.37
CA LEU A 30 9.04 3.06 14.32
C LEU A 30 10.50 3.16 14.75
N THR A 31 10.83 4.13 15.62
CA THR A 31 12.17 4.25 16.22
C THR A 31 12.48 3.07 17.15
N ARG A 32 11.52 2.59 17.95
CA ARG A 32 11.71 1.37 18.76
C ARG A 32 11.87 0.13 17.88
N VAL A 33 11.09 0.01 16.82
CA VAL A 33 11.22 -1.08 15.84
C VAL A 33 12.61 -1.06 15.20
N GLU A 34 13.09 0.12 14.79
CA GLU A 34 14.43 0.32 14.23
C GLU A 34 15.52 -0.12 15.22
N LYS A 35 15.40 0.27 16.50
CA LYS A 35 16.31 -0.16 17.57
C LYS A 35 16.31 -1.68 17.71
N ARG A 36 15.14 -2.32 17.85
CA ARG A 36 15.01 -3.78 17.94
C ARG A 36 15.62 -4.48 16.73
N ALA A 37 15.38 -3.94 15.54
CA ALA A 37 15.92 -4.46 14.29
C ALA A 37 17.46 -4.35 14.24
N SER A 38 18.08 -3.41 14.95
CA SER A 38 19.54 -3.29 15.04
C SER A 38 20.17 -4.30 16.01
N GLU A 39 19.42 -4.73 17.02
CA GLU A 39 19.85 -5.73 18.01
C GLU A 39 19.70 -7.16 17.48
N ASN A 40 18.76 -7.40 16.58
CA ASN A 40 18.53 -8.70 15.98
C ASN A 40 19.55 -9.00 14.86
N GLN A 41 20.33 -10.07 15.02
CA GLN A 41 21.10 -10.68 13.94
C GLN A 41 20.17 -11.50 13.03
N ILE A 42 19.31 -10.82 12.26
CA ILE A 42 18.41 -11.50 11.33
C ILE A 42 19.25 -12.19 10.26
N ARG A 43 19.07 -13.50 10.12
CA ARG A 43 19.69 -14.29 9.07
C ARG A 43 18.82 -14.25 7.82
N GLY A 44 19.22 -13.43 6.85
CA GLY A 44 18.57 -13.34 5.54
C GLY A 44 17.51 -12.25 5.45
N ARG A 45 17.15 -11.90 4.21
CA ARG A 45 16.14 -10.88 3.90
C ARG A 45 14.75 -11.48 3.98
N VAL A 46 13.84 -10.75 4.62
CA VAL A 46 12.40 -11.04 4.58
C VAL A 46 11.78 -10.31 3.41
N ILE A 47 10.99 -11.03 2.62
CA ILE A 47 10.18 -10.46 1.54
C ILE A 47 8.93 -9.82 2.16
N VAL A 48 8.63 -8.58 1.77
CA VAL A 48 7.58 -7.78 2.43
C VAL A 48 6.20 -8.40 2.22
N SER A 49 5.92 -8.94 1.02
CA SER A 49 4.65 -9.61 0.72
C SER A 49 4.44 -10.88 1.56
N GLU A 50 5.51 -11.66 1.81
CA GLU A 50 5.45 -12.84 2.69
C GLU A 50 5.15 -12.46 4.14
N LEU A 51 5.66 -11.30 4.58
CA LEU A 51 5.38 -10.79 5.92
C LEU A 51 3.91 -10.36 6.06
N LEU A 52 3.32 -9.74 5.04
CA LEU A 52 1.87 -9.45 5.01
C LEU A 52 1.03 -10.74 5.10
N GLU A 53 1.40 -11.76 4.32
CA GLU A 53 0.74 -13.07 4.31
C GLU A 53 0.86 -13.79 5.66
N LYS A 54 2.04 -13.72 6.29
CA LYS A 54 2.29 -14.29 7.62
C LYS A 54 1.47 -13.59 8.69
N VAL A 55 1.44 -12.26 8.68
CA VAL A 55 0.67 -11.46 9.64
C VAL A 55 -0.83 -11.70 9.49
N HIS A 56 -1.33 -11.85 8.26
CA HIS A 56 -2.73 -12.26 8.03
C HIS A 56 -3.05 -13.64 8.63
N SER A 57 -2.11 -14.58 8.52
CA SER A 57 -2.30 -15.97 8.98
C SER A 57 -2.19 -16.12 10.51
N ASP A 58 -1.59 -15.15 11.21
CA ASP A 58 -1.49 -15.15 12.67
C ASP A 58 -2.75 -14.54 13.30
N GLN A 59 -3.80 -15.36 13.39
CA GLN A 59 -5.09 -14.91 13.92
C GLN A 59 -5.00 -14.46 15.40
N ARG A 60 -4.03 -14.98 16.17
CA ARG A 60 -3.81 -14.55 17.55
C ARG A 60 -3.33 -13.10 17.57
N PHE A 61 -2.34 -12.77 16.75
CA PHE A 61 -1.86 -11.41 16.60
C PHE A 61 -2.93 -10.48 16.00
N VAL A 62 -3.58 -10.86 14.90
CA VAL A 62 -4.65 -10.03 14.31
C VAL A 62 -5.74 -9.71 15.34
N ASN A 63 -6.15 -10.69 16.14
CA ASN A 63 -7.16 -10.48 17.19
C ASN A 63 -6.66 -9.61 18.36
N SER A 64 -5.36 -9.56 18.64
CA SER A 64 -4.83 -8.67 19.67
C SER A 64 -4.78 -7.20 19.22
N VAL A 65 -4.75 -6.94 17.90
CA VAL A 65 -4.72 -5.59 17.33
C VAL A 65 -6.13 -5.05 17.01
N ARG A 66 -7.16 -5.90 17.10
CA ARG A 66 -8.56 -5.53 16.87
C ARG A 66 -9.09 -4.67 18.02
N SER A 67 -8.93 -3.35 17.90
CA SER A 67 -9.69 -2.40 18.72
C SER A 67 -11.12 -2.24 18.18
N GLY A 68 -12.04 -1.66 18.96
CA GLY A 68 -13.40 -1.37 18.47
C GLY A 68 -13.46 -0.31 17.35
N ASN A 69 -12.35 0.40 17.10
CA ASN A 69 -12.25 1.47 16.11
C ASN A 69 -10.87 1.48 15.41
N PRO A 70 -10.78 1.15 14.11
CA PRO A 70 -9.50 1.09 13.39
C PRO A 70 -8.76 2.45 13.27
N ASN A 71 -9.42 3.57 13.59
CA ASN A 71 -8.78 4.88 13.65
C ASN A 71 -8.09 5.17 15.00
N ASP A 72 -8.19 4.28 15.99
CA ASP A 72 -7.54 4.45 17.29
C ASP A 72 -6.01 4.53 17.18
N ILE A 73 -5.41 4.06 16.08
CA ILE A 73 -3.99 4.27 15.77
C ILE A 73 -3.58 5.76 15.79
N LEU A 74 -4.50 6.67 15.49
CA LEU A 74 -4.26 8.12 15.53
C LEU A 74 -4.02 8.64 16.96
N ASN A 75 -4.48 7.89 17.97
CA ASN A 75 -4.22 8.17 19.39
C ASN A 75 -2.86 7.60 19.86
N GLY A 76 -2.12 6.95 18.95
CA GLY A 76 -0.84 6.31 19.21
C GLY A 76 -0.87 4.83 18.87
N VAL A 77 0.24 4.32 18.32
CA VAL A 77 0.33 2.90 17.91
C VAL A 77 0.13 1.95 19.09
N GLU A 78 0.56 2.31 20.30
CA GLU A 78 0.41 1.46 21.50
C GLU A 78 -1.04 1.23 21.92
N VAL A 79 -1.97 2.10 21.51
CA VAL A 79 -3.40 1.95 21.80
C VAL A 79 -3.98 0.73 21.09
N VAL A 80 -3.39 0.37 19.95
CA VAL A 80 -3.94 -0.66 19.06
C VAL A 80 -2.96 -1.80 18.79
N CYS A 81 -1.65 -1.60 18.96
CA CYS A 81 -0.63 -2.54 18.52
C CYS A 81 0.26 -2.97 19.69
N PRO A 82 0.33 -4.28 19.98
CA PRO A 82 1.12 -4.77 21.10
C PRO A 82 2.60 -4.97 20.70
N ASP A 83 3.46 -5.27 21.66
CA ASP A 83 4.90 -5.48 21.44
C ASP A 83 5.20 -6.59 20.42
N GLU A 84 4.29 -7.56 20.23
CA GLU A 84 4.42 -8.58 19.18
C GLU A 84 4.52 -7.97 17.77
N ALA A 85 3.94 -6.79 17.54
CA ALA A 85 4.10 -6.09 16.26
C ALA A 85 5.55 -5.65 16.02
N ILE A 86 6.30 -5.32 17.08
CA ILE A 86 7.71 -4.97 16.99
C ILE A 86 8.52 -6.18 16.50
N GLU A 87 8.18 -7.40 16.94
CA GLU A 87 8.85 -8.62 16.47
C GLU A 87 8.61 -8.86 14.98
N TYR A 88 7.39 -8.63 14.47
CA TYR A 88 7.11 -8.69 13.03
C TYR A 88 7.85 -7.62 12.25
N LEU A 89 7.72 -6.36 12.65
CA LEU A 89 8.22 -5.22 11.89
C LEU A 89 9.75 -5.06 11.98
N SER A 90 10.39 -5.58 13.03
CA SER A 90 11.84 -5.55 13.17
C SER A 90 12.55 -6.50 12.19
N GLN A 91 11.83 -7.46 11.59
CA GLN A 91 12.33 -8.33 10.52
C GLN A 91 12.59 -7.58 9.21
N VAL A 92 11.94 -6.42 9.02
CA VAL A 92 12.09 -5.60 7.82
C VAL A 92 13.46 -4.90 7.83
N LYS A 93 14.25 -5.19 6.79
CA LYS A 93 15.56 -4.58 6.53
C LYS A 93 15.70 -4.24 5.06
N VAL A 94 16.34 -3.11 4.76
CA VAL A 94 16.71 -2.72 3.40
C VAL A 94 18.21 -2.93 3.18
N GLU A 95 18.54 -3.69 2.15
CA GLU A 95 19.93 -3.93 1.71
C GLU A 95 20.43 -2.74 0.86
N PRO A 96 21.52 -2.07 1.25
CA PRO A 96 22.02 -0.90 0.52
C PRO A 96 22.30 -1.14 -0.96
N ASP A 97 22.82 -2.33 -1.32
CA ASP A 97 23.12 -2.72 -2.70
C ASP A 97 21.88 -3.14 -3.50
N LYS A 98 20.72 -3.29 -2.85
CA LYS A 98 19.43 -3.66 -3.47
C LYS A 98 18.39 -2.55 -3.43
N LEU A 99 18.75 -1.33 -3.01
CA LEU A 99 17.79 -0.24 -2.80
C LEU A 99 16.81 -0.04 -3.97
N GLU A 100 17.31 -0.04 -5.21
CA GLU A 100 16.45 0.13 -6.39
C GLU A 100 15.43 -1.01 -6.57
N GLU A 101 15.87 -2.26 -6.37
CA GLU A 101 14.98 -3.43 -6.40
C GLU A 101 13.96 -3.38 -5.27
N MET A 102 14.39 -2.99 -4.07
CA MET A 102 13.52 -2.96 -2.89
C MET A 102 12.49 -1.81 -2.93
N VAL A 103 12.80 -0.70 -3.60
CA VAL A 103 11.80 0.34 -3.91
C VAL A 103 10.68 -0.26 -4.79
N VAL A 104 11.06 -1.02 -5.82
CA VAL A 104 10.08 -1.65 -6.71
C VAL A 104 9.33 -2.77 -6.00
N GLU A 105 9.99 -3.56 -5.15
CA GLU A 105 9.32 -4.53 -4.27
C GLU A 105 8.26 -3.86 -3.40
N ASN A 106 8.56 -2.72 -2.76
CA ASN A 106 7.56 -2.01 -1.94
C ASN A 106 6.36 -1.57 -2.79
N ILE A 107 6.60 -0.99 -3.97
CA ILE A 107 5.54 -0.53 -4.88
C ILE A 107 4.67 -1.71 -5.35
N HIS A 108 5.31 -2.83 -5.73
CA HIS A 108 4.60 -4.05 -6.13
C HIS A 108 3.78 -4.62 -4.98
N THR A 109 4.38 -4.69 -3.79
CA THR A 109 3.73 -5.21 -2.58
C THR A 109 2.53 -4.36 -2.19
N ALA A 110 2.64 -3.02 -2.30
CA ALA A 110 1.52 -2.12 -2.07
C ALA A 110 0.40 -2.29 -3.11
N ALA A 111 0.74 -2.55 -4.38
CA ALA A 111 -0.25 -2.87 -5.41
C ALA A 111 -0.95 -4.20 -5.18
N TYR A 112 -0.20 -5.22 -4.80
CA TYR A 112 -0.73 -6.51 -4.38
C TYR A 112 -1.67 -6.36 -3.18
N MET A 113 -1.24 -5.69 -2.12
CA MET A 113 -2.05 -5.43 -0.93
C MET A 113 -3.36 -4.71 -1.27
N ALA A 114 -3.30 -3.59 -1.99
CA ALA A 114 -4.49 -2.81 -2.33
C ALA A 114 -5.46 -3.60 -3.23
N SER A 115 -4.95 -4.32 -4.23
CA SER A 115 -5.77 -5.01 -5.22
C SER A 115 -6.31 -6.35 -4.71
N ALA A 116 -5.54 -7.09 -3.92
CA ALA A 116 -5.93 -8.40 -3.43
C ALA A 116 -6.94 -8.33 -2.27
N SER A 117 -6.99 -7.20 -1.55
CA SER A 117 -7.89 -7.00 -0.41
C SER A 117 -9.30 -6.49 -0.78
N VAL A 118 -9.65 -6.43 -2.07
CA VAL A 118 -10.89 -5.78 -2.52
C VAL A 118 -12.17 -6.59 -2.32
N PHE A 119 -12.05 -7.91 -2.13
CA PHE A 119 -13.19 -8.83 -2.11
C PHE A 119 -13.65 -9.17 -0.68
N HIS A 120 -14.92 -8.95 -0.40
CA HIS A 120 -15.59 -9.36 0.84
C HIS A 120 -17.01 -9.88 0.55
N PRO A 121 -17.17 -11.14 0.09
CA PRO A 121 -18.48 -11.69 -0.22
C PRO A 121 -19.43 -11.64 1.00
N PRO A 122 -20.73 -11.32 0.82
CA PRO A 122 -21.43 -11.17 -0.46
C PRO A 122 -21.36 -9.76 -1.09
N ASN A 123 -20.65 -8.82 -0.48
CA ASN A 123 -20.59 -7.43 -0.93
C ASN A 123 -19.93 -7.27 -2.29
N ASP A 124 -20.25 -6.16 -2.97
CA ASP A 124 -19.50 -5.75 -4.15
C ASP A 124 -18.02 -5.49 -3.81
N PRO A 125 -17.07 -5.83 -4.71
CA PRO A 125 -15.66 -5.53 -4.50
C PRO A 125 -15.41 -4.03 -4.35
N ARG A 126 -14.59 -3.65 -3.36
CA ARG A 126 -14.18 -2.26 -3.10
C ARG A 126 -12.76 -2.19 -2.58
N PHE A 127 -12.02 -1.17 -3.02
CA PHE A 127 -10.70 -0.88 -2.47
C PHE A 127 -10.80 -0.27 -1.07
N ASP A 128 -9.87 -0.64 -0.20
CA ASP A 128 -9.75 -0.02 1.13
C ASP A 128 -9.12 1.36 1.01
N PHE A 129 -9.83 2.38 1.51
CA PHE A 129 -9.42 3.78 1.46
C PHE A 129 -8.02 4.01 2.03
N PHE A 130 -7.62 3.31 3.09
CA PHE A 130 -6.30 3.49 3.71
C PHE A 130 -5.22 2.67 3.02
N LEU A 131 -5.54 1.45 2.58
CA LEU A 131 -4.53 0.60 1.93
C LEU A 131 -4.07 1.17 0.59
N ILE A 132 -4.95 1.88 -0.14
CA ILE A 132 -4.58 2.55 -1.40
C ILE A 132 -3.53 3.65 -1.22
N HIS A 133 -3.43 4.28 -0.03
CA HIS A 133 -2.43 5.33 0.21
C HIS A 133 -1.00 4.81 0.13
N HIS A 134 -0.78 3.54 0.47
CA HIS A 134 0.54 2.92 0.39
C HIS A 134 1.02 2.76 -1.06
N LEU A 135 0.09 2.50 -1.99
CA LEU A 135 0.37 2.40 -3.42
C LEU A 135 0.40 3.79 -4.08
N THR A 136 -0.51 4.70 -3.73
CA THR A 136 -0.51 6.06 -4.33
C THR A 136 0.73 6.88 -3.96
N ALA A 137 1.49 6.46 -2.94
CA ALA A 137 2.83 6.98 -2.64
C ALA A 137 3.95 6.45 -3.56
N ALA A 138 3.68 5.52 -4.48
CA ALA A 138 4.70 4.95 -5.37
C ALA A 138 5.51 6.00 -6.16
N PRO A 139 4.91 7.06 -6.76
CA PRO A 139 5.68 8.06 -7.49
C PRO A 139 6.72 8.76 -6.62
N ILE A 140 6.38 9.12 -5.38
CA ILE A 140 7.34 9.81 -4.50
C ILE A 140 8.51 8.92 -4.11
N LEU A 141 8.32 7.60 -3.97
CA LEU A 141 9.41 6.67 -3.68
C LEU A 141 10.41 6.58 -4.84
N LEU A 142 9.92 6.52 -6.08
CA LEU A 142 10.76 6.53 -7.28
C LEU A 142 11.57 7.84 -7.37
N LEU A 143 10.92 8.98 -7.14
CA LEU A 143 11.54 10.30 -7.22
C LEU A 143 12.59 10.51 -6.11
N ILE A 144 12.28 10.12 -4.87
CA ILE A 144 13.24 10.17 -3.75
C ILE A 144 14.45 9.29 -4.06
N ASN A 145 14.24 8.11 -4.64
CA ASN A 145 15.34 7.22 -4.99
C ASN A 145 16.26 7.83 -6.06
N GLN A 146 15.70 8.55 -7.04
CA GLN A 146 16.44 9.21 -8.11
C GLN A 146 17.10 10.53 -7.70
N ALA A 147 16.58 11.21 -6.66
CA ALA A 147 17.09 12.50 -6.21
C ALA A 147 18.55 12.42 -5.72
N SER A 148 19.47 13.07 -6.42
CA SER A 148 20.91 13.09 -6.07
C SER A 148 21.23 13.89 -4.80
N TRP A 149 20.35 14.82 -4.42
CA TRP A 149 20.49 15.68 -3.24
C TRP A 149 20.03 15.02 -1.94
N ILE A 150 19.36 13.86 -2.00
CA ILE A 150 18.96 13.11 -0.79
C ILE A 150 20.07 12.10 -0.44
N PRO A 151 20.62 12.12 0.79
CA PRO A 151 21.64 11.16 1.20
C PRO A 151 21.15 9.71 1.11
N ALA A 152 22.04 8.78 0.72
CA ALA A 152 21.71 7.36 0.62
C ALA A 152 21.15 6.77 1.92
N ALA A 153 21.71 7.14 3.08
CA ALA A 153 21.22 6.71 4.38
C ALA A 153 19.76 7.14 4.65
N VAL A 154 19.34 8.31 4.15
CA VAL A 154 17.95 8.79 4.25
C VAL A 154 17.04 7.96 3.36
N LYS A 155 17.44 7.65 2.12
CA LYS A 155 16.66 6.80 1.21
C LYS A 155 16.42 5.41 1.79
N LEU A 156 17.46 4.80 2.37
CA LEU A 156 17.38 3.50 3.04
C LEU A 156 16.39 3.54 4.20
N ARG A 157 16.51 4.53 5.08
CA ARG A 157 15.63 4.68 6.24
C ARG A 157 14.18 4.94 5.85
N VAL A 158 13.95 5.79 4.84
CA VAL A 158 12.60 6.05 4.29
C VAL A 158 11.96 4.77 3.77
N LEU A 159 12.69 3.97 2.99
CA LEU A 159 12.15 2.71 2.47
C LEU A 159 11.90 1.69 3.59
N GLU A 160 12.81 1.57 4.56
CA GLU A 160 12.65 0.64 5.68
C GLU A 160 11.45 1.02 6.56
N TRP A 161 11.29 2.31 6.87
CA TRP A 161 10.14 2.83 7.60
C TRP A 161 8.85 2.70 6.80
N LYS A 162 8.89 2.95 5.49
CA LYS A 162 7.73 2.76 4.60
C LYS A 162 7.25 1.31 4.60
N ASN A 163 8.15 0.34 4.43
CA ASN A 163 7.80 -1.08 4.49
C ASN A 163 7.17 -1.45 5.84
N ARG A 164 7.73 -0.99 6.95
CA ARG A 164 7.15 -1.22 8.30
C ARG A 164 5.77 -0.59 8.44
N TYR A 165 5.60 0.63 7.94
CA TYR A 165 4.36 1.37 8.01
C TYR A 165 3.25 0.73 7.17
N ASP A 166 3.58 0.21 5.98
CA ASP A 166 2.65 -0.55 5.12
C ASP A 166 2.10 -1.77 5.86
N ILE A 167 2.99 -2.56 6.48
CA ILE A 167 2.58 -3.74 7.26
C ILE A 167 1.75 -3.31 8.46
N LEU A 168 2.19 -2.30 9.23
CA LEU A 168 1.45 -1.79 10.39
C LEU A 168 0.02 -1.38 10.01
N HIS A 169 -0.14 -0.62 8.91
CA HIS A 169 -1.45 -0.22 8.42
C HIS A 169 -2.29 -1.39 7.94
N TYR A 170 -1.71 -2.40 7.30
CA TYR A 170 -2.41 -3.63 7.00
C TYR A 170 -2.95 -4.31 8.27
N VAL A 171 -2.15 -4.35 9.35
CA VAL A 171 -2.56 -4.93 10.65
C VAL A 171 -3.71 -4.15 11.28
N VAL A 172 -3.62 -2.82 11.35
CA VAL A 172 -4.68 -1.99 11.96
C VAL A 172 -5.94 -1.85 11.08
N ARG A 173 -5.91 -2.40 9.86
CA ARG A 173 -7.10 -2.66 9.04
C ARG A 173 -7.58 -4.11 9.13
N TRP A 174 -7.04 -4.84 10.10
CA TRP A 174 -7.36 -6.23 10.46
C TRP A 174 -7.07 -7.24 9.36
N CYS A 175 -6.00 -6.98 8.61
CA CYS A 175 -5.44 -7.89 7.63
C CYS A 175 -6.50 -8.46 6.66
N PRO A 176 -7.19 -7.62 5.87
CA PRO A 176 -8.18 -8.10 4.91
C PRO A 176 -7.58 -9.18 3.99
N PRO A 177 -8.30 -10.28 3.71
CA PRO A 177 -7.76 -11.40 2.93
C PRO A 177 -7.15 -10.97 1.59
N LEU A 178 -5.96 -11.48 1.27
CA LEU A 178 -5.25 -11.20 0.03
C LEU A 178 -5.66 -12.21 -1.07
N ARG A 179 -6.69 -11.87 -1.85
CA ARG A 179 -7.33 -12.75 -2.85
C ARG A 179 -6.92 -12.42 -4.29
N ILE A 180 -5.63 -12.47 -4.59
CA ILE A 180 -5.15 -12.14 -5.95
C ILE A 180 -5.68 -13.08 -7.03
N THR A 181 -5.95 -14.34 -6.70
CA THR A 181 -6.59 -15.29 -7.63
C THR A 181 -8.01 -14.86 -8.00
N SER A 182 -8.75 -14.22 -7.07
CA SER A 182 -10.06 -13.65 -7.35
C SER A 182 -9.96 -12.46 -8.32
N VAL A 183 -8.92 -11.61 -8.16
CA VAL A 183 -8.61 -10.54 -9.11
C VAL A 183 -8.30 -11.11 -10.49
N ALA A 184 -7.45 -12.15 -10.56
CA ALA A 184 -7.09 -12.82 -11.80
C ALA A 184 -8.28 -13.50 -12.49
N SER A 185 -9.30 -13.93 -11.74
CA SER A 185 -10.54 -14.51 -12.30
C SER A 185 -11.63 -13.48 -12.60
N TYR A 186 -11.41 -12.21 -12.29
CA TYR A 186 -12.45 -11.19 -12.42
C TYR A 186 -12.89 -11.01 -13.87
N VAL A 187 -14.21 -10.87 -14.04
CA VAL A 187 -14.86 -10.54 -15.31
C VAL A 187 -15.35 -9.10 -15.21
N PRO A 188 -14.74 -8.14 -15.94
CA PRO A 188 -15.20 -6.76 -15.95
C PRO A 188 -16.67 -6.65 -16.38
N LYS A 189 -17.38 -5.69 -15.80
CA LYS A 189 -18.77 -5.36 -16.15
C LYS A 189 -18.86 -4.40 -17.33
N ASP A 190 -17.74 -3.77 -17.66
CA ASP A 190 -17.57 -2.86 -18.78
C ASP A 190 -17.85 -3.56 -20.14
N ILE A 191 -18.58 -2.86 -21.01
CA ILE A 191 -18.91 -3.32 -22.37
C ILE A 191 -17.83 -2.97 -23.38
N ASP A 192 -17.03 -1.94 -23.10
CA ASP A 192 -16.01 -1.39 -24.00
C ASP A 192 -14.61 -1.80 -23.50
N LEU A 193 -14.34 -3.10 -23.53
CA LEU A 193 -13.07 -3.65 -23.06
C LEU A 193 -11.88 -3.18 -23.91
N VAL A 194 -10.78 -2.83 -23.25
CA VAL A 194 -9.48 -2.50 -23.83
C VAL A 194 -8.47 -3.59 -23.49
N ASP A 195 -7.33 -3.58 -24.18
CA ASP A 195 -6.29 -4.62 -24.10
C ASP A 195 -5.08 -4.22 -23.22
N SER A 196 -5.07 -3.00 -22.66
CA SER A 196 -3.94 -2.50 -21.86
C SER A 196 -4.38 -1.55 -20.75
N THR A 197 -3.58 -1.51 -19.68
CA THR A 197 -3.84 -0.62 -18.53
C THR A 197 -3.68 0.85 -18.90
N GLU A 198 -2.80 1.20 -19.83
CA GLU A 198 -2.59 2.57 -20.30
C GLU A 198 -3.79 3.09 -21.09
N LYS A 199 -4.43 2.24 -21.91
CA LYS A 199 -5.68 2.61 -22.60
C LYS A 199 -6.82 2.81 -21.60
N LEU A 200 -6.89 1.93 -20.58
CA LEU A 200 -7.93 2.02 -19.54
C LEU A 200 -7.73 3.24 -18.65
N LEU A 201 -6.47 3.62 -18.37
CA LEU A 201 -6.12 4.76 -17.51
C LEU A 201 -6.83 6.04 -17.92
N VAL A 202 -6.97 6.28 -19.23
CA VAL A 202 -7.61 7.49 -19.77
C VAL A 202 -9.05 7.65 -19.29
N ARG A 203 -9.77 6.54 -19.03
CA ARG A 203 -11.16 6.57 -18.56
C ARG A 203 -11.31 7.07 -17.13
N PHE A 204 -10.25 7.03 -16.34
CA PHE A 204 -10.26 7.59 -14.99
C PHE A 204 -10.12 9.12 -14.99
N HIS A 205 -9.74 9.73 -16.11
CA HIS A 205 -9.72 11.19 -16.23
C HIS A 205 -11.15 11.73 -16.22
N GLY A 206 -11.43 12.64 -15.28
CA GLY A 206 -12.74 13.27 -15.17
C GLY A 206 -13.80 12.42 -14.45
N MET A 207 -13.43 11.26 -13.91
CA MET A 207 -14.33 10.57 -12.97
C MET A 207 -14.56 11.44 -11.73
N PRO A 208 -15.81 11.64 -11.30
CA PRO A 208 -16.09 12.41 -10.11
C PRO A 208 -15.67 11.61 -8.88
N ASP A 209 -14.60 12.08 -8.22
CA ASP A 209 -14.12 11.53 -6.94
C ASP A 209 -13.35 12.61 -6.15
N ASP A 210 -12.85 12.26 -4.97
CA ASP A 210 -12.00 13.13 -4.15
C ASP A 210 -10.52 13.15 -4.60
N GLY A 211 -10.26 12.70 -5.82
CA GLY A 211 -8.96 12.62 -6.49
C GLY A 211 -8.13 11.39 -6.14
N HIS A 212 -8.64 10.41 -5.39
CA HIS A 212 -7.92 9.17 -5.07
C HIS A 212 -8.00 8.11 -6.17
N VAL A 213 -9.11 8.03 -6.92
CA VAL A 213 -9.33 7.05 -8.00
C VAL A 213 -8.27 7.20 -9.08
N ILE A 214 -8.11 8.39 -9.65
CA ILE A 214 -7.10 8.62 -10.69
C ILE A 214 -5.67 8.41 -10.17
N LYS A 215 -5.40 8.75 -8.90
CA LYS A 215 -4.09 8.50 -8.27
C LYS A 215 -3.80 7.00 -8.17
N LEU A 216 -4.80 6.22 -7.78
CA LEU A 216 -4.68 4.77 -7.66
C LEU A 216 -4.52 4.11 -9.02
N ALA A 217 -5.35 4.47 -10.00
CA ALA A 217 -5.24 3.98 -11.38
C ALA A 217 -3.84 4.25 -11.96
N ARG A 218 -3.35 5.49 -11.81
CA ARG A 218 -1.99 5.87 -12.22
C ARG A 218 -0.93 5.05 -11.49
N ALA A 219 -1.07 4.86 -10.17
CA ALA A 219 -0.10 4.12 -9.38
C ALA A 219 -0.06 2.62 -9.72
N LEU A 220 -1.19 2.00 -10.08
CA LEU A 220 -1.25 0.63 -10.59
C LEU A 220 -0.48 0.49 -11.92
N VAL A 221 -0.66 1.42 -12.86
CA VAL A 221 0.11 1.46 -14.12
C VAL A 221 1.60 1.61 -13.87
N ILE A 222 1.99 2.51 -12.95
CA ILE A 222 3.40 2.66 -12.55
C ILE A 222 3.94 1.37 -11.97
N ALA A 223 3.21 0.74 -11.03
CA ALA A 223 3.62 -0.49 -10.37
C ALA A 223 3.83 -1.63 -11.39
N GLN A 224 2.92 -1.81 -12.33
CA GLN A 224 3.07 -2.77 -13.44
C GLN A 224 4.35 -2.49 -14.23
N HIS A 225 4.56 -1.24 -14.66
CA HIS A 225 5.69 -0.86 -15.50
C HIS A 225 7.03 -1.11 -14.80
N VAL A 226 7.19 -0.65 -13.55
CA VAL A 226 8.46 -0.78 -12.83
C VAL A 226 8.75 -2.22 -12.41
N SER A 227 7.70 -3.02 -12.16
CA SER A 227 7.83 -4.43 -11.76
C SER A 227 8.26 -5.33 -12.91
N ARG A 228 7.89 -5.00 -14.16
CA ARG A 228 8.08 -5.84 -15.34
C ARG A 228 9.52 -6.34 -15.51
N LYS A 229 10.53 -5.51 -15.22
CA LYS A 229 11.96 -5.87 -15.38
C LYS A 229 12.45 -6.94 -14.39
N TYR A 230 11.69 -7.23 -13.34
CA TYR A 230 12.06 -8.19 -12.31
C TYR A 230 11.45 -9.58 -12.54
N GLY A 231 10.61 -9.77 -13.56
CA GLY A 231 10.15 -11.08 -14.01
C GLY A 231 9.54 -11.92 -12.88
N ASN A 232 10.18 -13.05 -12.56
CA ASN A 232 9.72 -14.05 -11.60
C ASN A 232 10.41 -13.94 -10.23
N ARG A 233 10.83 -12.73 -9.82
CA ARG A 233 11.37 -12.53 -8.46
C ARG A 233 10.39 -13.07 -7.40
N PRO A 234 10.87 -13.65 -6.28
CA PRO A 234 10.01 -14.25 -5.27
C PRO A 234 8.99 -13.32 -4.62
N TRP A 235 9.16 -12.00 -4.72
CA TRP A 235 8.24 -10.98 -4.20
C TRP A 235 7.16 -10.54 -5.19
N ILE A 236 7.20 -11.03 -6.44
CA ILE A 236 6.15 -10.77 -7.43
C ILE A 236 4.91 -11.58 -7.05
N ARG A 237 3.76 -10.91 -7.02
CA ARG A 237 2.44 -11.47 -6.70
C ARG A 237 1.40 -11.19 -7.79
N ILE A 238 1.64 -10.20 -8.65
CA ILE A 238 0.84 -9.93 -9.85
C ILE A 238 1.73 -10.18 -11.07
N GLU A 239 1.61 -11.38 -11.65
CA GLU A 239 2.58 -11.93 -12.60
C GLU A 239 2.31 -11.51 -14.05
N ASP A 240 1.05 -11.31 -14.42
CA ASP A 240 0.63 -11.14 -15.80
C ASP A 240 -0.13 -9.83 -16.05
N ASP A 241 -0.03 -9.32 -17.28
CA ASP A 241 -0.67 -8.07 -17.70
C ASP A 241 -2.21 -8.13 -17.60
N ALA A 242 -2.83 -9.31 -17.74
CA ALA A 242 -4.29 -9.44 -17.63
C ALA A 242 -4.77 -9.26 -16.18
N THR A 243 -4.02 -9.75 -15.19
CA THR A 243 -4.33 -9.53 -13.77
C THR A 243 -4.15 -8.06 -13.38
N TRP A 244 -3.13 -7.36 -13.89
CA TRP A 244 -3.00 -5.90 -13.75
C TRP A 244 -4.19 -5.15 -14.34
N LEU A 245 -4.60 -5.53 -15.56
CA LEU A 245 -5.75 -4.94 -16.24
C LEU A 245 -7.06 -5.17 -15.47
N ARG A 246 -7.26 -6.38 -14.93
CA ARG A 246 -8.42 -6.71 -14.09
C ARG A 246 -8.47 -5.90 -12.79
N ALA A 247 -7.32 -5.59 -12.18
CA ALA A 247 -7.27 -4.72 -11.01
C ALA A 247 -7.75 -3.29 -11.34
N LEU A 248 -7.39 -2.74 -12.51
CA LEU A 248 -7.95 -1.45 -12.97
C LEU A 248 -9.46 -1.57 -13.27
N TYR A 249 -9.91 -2.65 -13.90
CA TYR A 249 -11.34 -2.84 -14.14
C TYR A 249 -12.16 -2.93 -12.84
N LEU A 250 -11.65 -3.62 -11.82
CA LEU A 250 -12.26 -3.62 -10.49
C LEU A 250 -12.39 -2.21 -9.92
N LEU A 251 -11.37 -1.37 -10.10
CA LEU A 251 -11.41 0.02 -9.67
C LEU A 251 -12.45 0.82 -10.45
N LEU A 252 -12.51 0.66 -11.78
CA LEU A 252 -13.48 1.33 -12.64
C LEU A 252 -14.91 0.93 -12.25
N ASP A 253 -15.20 -0.36 -12.23
CA ASP A 253 -16.53 -0.91 -11.94
C ASP A 253 -17.00 -0.54 -10.51
N SER A 254 -16.10 -0.57 -9.52
CA SER A 254 -16.38 -0.13 -8.16
C SER A 254 -16.72 1.36 -8.10
N THR A 255 -16.00 2.18 -8.88
CA THR A 255 -16.17 3.64 -8.90
C THR A 255 -17.45 4.05 -9.61
N GLU A 256 -17.73 3.48 -10.79
CA GLU A 256 -18.95 3.76 -11.55
C GLU A 256 -20.21 3.35 -10.77
N LYS A 257 -20.16 2.24 -10.03
CA LYS A 257 -21.27 1.81 -9.18
C LYS A 257 -21.46 2.70 -7.94
N ASN A 258 -20.41 3.36 -7.45
CA ASN A 258 -20.41 4.09 -6.18
C ASN A 258 -19.71 5.46 -6.27
N PRO A 259 -20.21 6.38 -7.11
CA PRO A 259 -19.47 7.59 -7.48
C PRO A 259 -19.26 8.58 -6.32
N SER A 260 -20.10 8.57 -5.28
CA SER A 260 -19.95 9.46 -4.13
C SER A 260 -18.86 9.00 -3.15
N PHE A 261 -18.68 7.68 -3.00
CA PHE A 261 -17.69 7.11 -2.11
C PHE A 261 -17.36 5.66 -2.56
N PRO A 262 -16.34 5.47 -3.41
CA PRO A 262 -16.04 4.17 -4.01
C PRO A 262 -15.20 3.26 -3.13
N TRP A 263 -15.03 3.61 -1.85
CA TRP A 263 -14.11 2.97 -0.93
C TRP A 263 -14.84 2.22 0.18
N VAL A 264 -14.16 1.23 0.76
CA VAL A 264 -14.44 0.73 2.11
C VAL A 264 -13.40 1.30 3.07
N ARG A 265 -13.74 1.50 4.34
CA ARG A 265 -12.79 1.99 5.36
C ARG A 265 -12.51 0.89 6.38
N SER A 266 -11.39 0.18 6.21
CA SER A 266 -10.98 -1.00 6.99
C SER A 266 -11.65 -2.28 6.50
N ALA A 267 -11.23 -2.76 5.34
CA ALA A 267 -11.74 -3.94 4.65
C ALA A 267 -11.66 -5.24 5.47
N GLY A 268 -10.77 -5.33 6.47
CA GLY A 268 -10.70 -6.50 7.36
C GLY A 268 -11.71 -6.45 8.52
N TRP A 269 -12.51 -5.38 8.63
CA TRP A 269 -13.59 -5.25 9.60
C TRP A 269 -14.95 -5.51 8.94
N ASP A 270 -15.59 -6.62 9.30
CA ASP A 270 -16.94 -6.96 8.82
C ASP A 270 -17.97 -5.84 9.03
N GLY A 271 -17.82 -5.04 10.09
CA GLY A 271 -18.68 -3.89 10.36
C GLY A 271 -18.58 -2.78 9.31
N ALA A 272 -17.42 -2.62 8.66
CA ALA A 272 -17.23 -1.64 7.58
C ALA A 272 -18.03 -1.98 6.31
N TRP A 273 -18.48 -3.23 6.18
CA TRP A 273 -19.22 -3.73 5.01
C TRP A 273 -20.74 -3.76 5.20
N LYS A 274 -21.24 -3.55 6.43
CA LYS A 274 -22.68 -3.72 6.76
C LYS A 274 -23.62 -2.79 5.99
N GLU A 275 -23.16 -1.58 5.65
CA GLU A 275 -23.94 -0.56 4.93
C GLU A 275 -23.59 -0.50 3.44
N LEU A 276 -22.70 -1.39 2.99
CA LEU A 276 -22.29 -1.47 1.59
C LEU A 276 -23.09 -2.58 0.87
N PRO A 277 -23.48 -2.37 -0.40
CA PRO A 277 -24.11 -3.40 -1.22
C PRO A 277 -23.24 -4.65 -1.38
#